data_AF-A0A959H0D9-F1
#
_entry.id   AF-A0A959H0D9-F1
#
_cell.length_a   1.000
_cell.length_b   1.000
_cell.length_c   1.000
_cell.angle_alpha   90.00
_cell.angle_beta   90.00
_cell.angle_gamma   90.00
#
_symmetry.space_group_name_H-M   'P 1'
#
loop_
_entity.id
_entity.type
_entity.pdbx_description
1 polymer ?
#
loop_
_entity_poly.entity_id
_entity_poly.type
_entity_poly.pdbx_seq_one_letter_code
_entity_poly.pdbx_strand_id
1 'polypeptide(L)' 'MRAIIVFCALFCLQPLAAQQTDSFPASWEGTWSGRLDIFGGKGKVQSVDMSVELHKIDTSLEGRYTFGLIYGSKEQDWR' A
#
# COMPACT_ATOMS: atom_id res chain seq x y z
N MET A 1 -23.26 30.33 33.42
CA MET A 1 -23.52 28.87 33.24
C MET A 1 -24.13 28.54 31.87
N ARG A 2 -25.14 29.27 31.36
CA ARG A 2 -25.73 29.03 30.02
C ARG A 2 -24.74 29.17 28.85
N ALA A 3 -23.86 30.17 28.89
CA ALA A 3 -22.87 30.42 27.82
C ALA A 3 -21.80 29.31 27.69
N ILE A 4 -21.45 28.64 28.80
CA ILE A 4 -20.43 27.57 28.82
C ILE A 4 -20.97 26.31 28.12
N ILE A 5 -22.26 26.01 28.29
CA ILE A 5 -22.91 24.85 27.66
C ILE A 5 -22.95 25.02 26.14
N VAL A 6 -23.19 26.24 25.64
CA VAL A 6 -23.18 26.54 24.21
C VAL A 6 -21.79 26.37 23.60
N PHE A 7 -20.73 26.77 24.33
CA PHE A 7 -19.36 26.63 23.87
C PHE A 7 -18.90 25.17 23.79
N CYS A 8 -19.28 24.32 24.76
CA CYS A 8 -19.03 22.88 24.68
C CYS A 8 -19.76 22.20 23.52
N ALA A 9 -21.01 22.60 23.22
CA ALA A 9 -21.76 22.03 22.11
C ALA A 9 -21.15 22.35 20.73
N LEU A 10 -20.55 23.53 20.57
CA LEU A 10 -19.84 23.94 19.34
C LEU A 10 -18.51 23.18 19.16
N PHE A 11 -17.83 22.82 20.24
CA PHE A 11 -16.59 22.05 20.18
C PHE A 11 -16.82 20.57 19.81
N CYS A 12 -18.00 20.02 20.11
CA CYS A 12 -18.38 18.66 19.72
C CYS A 12 -18.81 18.52 18.24
N LEU A 13 -18.99 19.63 17.52
CA LEU A 13 -19.41 19.66 16.11
C LEU A 13 -18.23 19.80 15.14
N GLN A 14 -16.99 19.71 15.62
CA GLN A 14 -15.86 19.66 14.70
C GLN A 14 -16.00 18.38 13.85
N PRO A 15 -16.00 18.48 12.52
CA PRO A 15 -15.99 17.29 11.69
C PRO A 15 -14.74 16.51 12.07
N LEU A 16 -14.92 15.28 12.56
CA LEU A 16 -13.84 14.30 12.52
C LEU A 16 -13.42 14.25 11.06
N ALA A 17 -12.29 14.87 10.73
CA ALA A 17 -11.67 14.69 9.45
C ALA A 17 -11.33 13.20 9.37
N ALA A 18 -12.23 12.42 8.76
CA ALA A 18 -11.95 11.07 8.37
C ALA A 18 -10.64 11.13 7.58
N GLN A 19 -9.68 10.31 7.98
CA GLN A 19 -8.36 10.26 7.33
C GLN A 19 -8.61 10.14 5.83
N GLN A 20 -8.24 11.19 5.07
CA GLN A 20 -8.25 11.12 3.61
C GLN A 20 -7.34 9.96 3.26
N THR A 21 -7.96 8.87 2.85
CA THR A 21 -7.23 7.74 2.32
C THR A 21 -6.82 8.19 0.94
N ASP A 22 -5.58 8.67 0.82
CA ASP A 22 -5.00 8.92 -0.48
C ASP A 22 -5.21 7.67 -1.33
N SER A 23 -5.97 7.82 -2.42
CA SER A 23 -6.29 6.68 -3.29
C SER A 23 -4.99 6.12 -3.85
N PHE A 24 -4.87 4.80 -3.84
CA PHE A 24 -3.72 4.14 -4.43
C PHE A 24 -3.51 4.61 -5.89
N PRO A 25 -2.32 5.11 -6.28
CA PRO A 25 -2.15 5.77 -7.57
C PRO A 25 -2.39 4.84 -8.76
N ALA A 26 -3.21 5.28 -9.72
CA ALA A 26 -3.44 4.53 -10.95
C ALA A 26 -2.16 4.38 -11.80
N SER A 27 -1.23 5.33 -11.69
CA SER A 27 0.08 5.26 -12.38
C SER A 27 0.99 4.16 -11.85
N TRP A 28 0.64 3.49 -10.75
CA TRP A 28 1.41 2.38 -10.21
C TRP A 28 1.03 1.04 -10.84
N GLU A 29 -0.07 0.99 -11.61
CA GLU A 29 -0.45 -0.19 -12.37
C GLU A 29 0.63 -0.56 -13.40
N GLY A 30 0.93 -1.85 -13.52
CA GLY A 30 1.93 -2.36 -14.46
C GLY A 30 2.96 -3.29 -13.80
N THR A 31 4.02 -3.56 -14.54
CA THR A 31 5.11 -4.45 -14.12
C THR A 31 6.32 -3.64 -13.67
N TRP A 32 6.77 -3.90 -12.46
CA TRP A 32 7.92 -3.25 -11.83
C TRP A 32 9.04 -4.27 -11.68
N SER A 33 10.20 -4.01 -12.29
CA SER A 33 11.38 -4.86 -12.13
C SER A 33 12.34 -4.30 -11.08
N GLY A 34 12.95 -5.17 -10.31
CA GLY A 34 13.91 -4.82 -9.27
C GLY A 34 14.70 -6.02 -8.81
N ARG A 35 15.37 -5.89 -7.66
CA ARG A 35 16.10 -7.00 -7.03
C ARG A 35 15.69 -7.14 -5.58
N LEU A 36 15.39 -8.37 -5.16
CA LEU A 36 15.25 -8.73 -3.76
C LEU A 36 16.66 -8.98 -3.19
N ASP A 37 17.09 -8.12 -2.27
CA ASP A 37 18.32 -8.30 -1.53
C ASP A 37 18.04 -8.89 -0.15
N ILE A 38 18.60 -10.07 0.12
CA ILE A 38 18.44 -10.79 1.40
C ILE A 38 19.70 -10.55 2.24
N PHE A 39 19.52 -10.15 3.50
CA PHE A 39 20.59 -9.89 4.46
C PHE A 39 20.45 -10.80 5.68
N GLY A 40 21.59 -11.25 6.21
CA GLY A 40 21.68 -12.00 7.47
C GLY A 40 22.59 -11.28 8.47
N GLY A 41 22.88 -11.93 9.59
CA GLY A 41 23.66 -11.30 10.68
C GLY A 41 25.09 -10.87 10.32
N LYS A 42 25.64 -11.34 9.18
CA LYS A 42 26.97 -10.97 8.68
C LYS A 42 26.93 -10.06 7.44
N GLY A 43 25.75 -9.58 7.03
CA GLY A 43 25.57 -8.74 5.85
C GLY A 43 24.77 -9.43 4.73
N LYS A 44 24.94 -8.95 3.49
CA LYS A 44 24.17 -9.41 2.33
C LYS A 44 24.45 -10.88 2.02
N VAL A 45 23.40 -11.69 1.99
CA VAL A 45 23.42 -13.14 1.77
C VAL A 45 23.13 -13.48 0.31
N GLN A 46 22.12 -12.83 -0.27
CA GLN A 46 21.68 -13.15 -1.62
C GLN A 46 21.08 -11.92 -2.30
N SER A 47 21.09 -11.95 -3.63
CA SER A 47 20.29 -11.07 -4.46
C SER A 47 19.60 -11.87 -5.55
N VAL A 48 18.30 -11.64 -5.73
CA VAL A 48 17.50 -12.32 -6.75
C VAL A 48 16.75 -11.26 -7.55
N ASP A 49 16.75 -11.38 -8.87
CA ASP A 49 15.90 -10.53 -9.71
C ASP A 49 14.43 -10.75 -9.35
N MET A 50 13.64 -9.68 -9.32
CA MET A 50 12.25 -9.74 -8.93
C MET A 50 11.41 -8.85 -9.85
N SER A 51 10.19 -9.29 -10.14
CA SER A 51 9.18 -8.45 -10.78
C SER A 51 7.89 -8.42 -9.94
N VAL A 52 7.28 -7.24 -9.83
CA VAL A 52 5.97 -7.02 -9.22
C VAL A 52 4.98 -6.72 -10.34
N GLU A 53 3.92 -7.51 -10.45
CA GLU A 53 2.83 -7.26 -11.39
C GLU A 53 1.66 -6.71 -10.62
N LEU A 54 1.30 -5.45 -10.87
CA LEU A 54 0.19 -4.78 -10.20
C LEU A 54 -0.96 -4.57 -11.19
N HIS A 55 -2.13 -5.08 -10.83
CA HIS A 55 -3.34 -5.00 -11.64
C HIS A 55 -4.53 -4.51 -10.83
N LYS A 56 -5.36 -3.67 -11.45
CA LYS A 56 -6.65 -3.31 -10.88
C LYS A 56 -7.59 -4.52 -10.97
N ILE A 57 -8.23 -4.89 -9.86
CA ILE A 57 -9.15 -6.05 -9.83
C ILE A 57 -10.61 -5.67 -10.04
N ASP A 58 -10.94 -4.38 -9.95
CA ASP A 58 -12.32 -3.94 -10.03
C ASP A 58 -12.47 -2.57 -10.70
N THR A 59 -13.58 -2.40 -11.41
CA THR A 59 -14.09 -1.11 -11.89
C THR A 59 -14.86 -0.33 -10.81
N SER A 60 -15.11 -0.92 -9.64
CA SER A 60 -15.80 -0.27 -8.53
C SER A 60 -15.04 0.94 -7.98
N LEU A 61 -15.79 1.81 -7.30
CA LEU A 61 -15.34 3.07 -6.73
C LEU A 61 -14.33 2.90 -5.58
N GLU A 62 -14.12 1.67 -5.10
CA GLU A 62 -13.24 1.36 -3.98
C GLU A 62 -11.76 1.20 -4.39
N GLY A 63 -11.45 1.21 -5.70
CA GLY A 63 -10.07 1.31 -6.17
C GLY A 63 -9.17 0.14 -5.76
N ARG A 64 -9.68 -1.09 -5.84
CA ARG A 64 -8.97 -2.29 -5.38
C ARG A 64 -7.93 -2.75 -6.40
N TYR A 65 -6.75 -3.14 -5.91
CA TYR A 65 -5.64 -3.70 -6.69
C TYR A 65 -5.26 -5.09 -6.18
N THR A 66 -4.69 -5.91 -7.06
CA THR A 66 -3.98 -7.14 -6.73
C THR A 66 -2.54 -7.03 -7.19
N PHE A 67 -1.65 -7.75 -6.52
CA PHE A 67 -0.25 -7.84 -6.93
C PHE A 67 0.21 -9.30 -6.98
N GLY A 68 1.09 -9.58 -7.94
CA GLY A 68 1.89 -10.80 -8.01
C GLY A 68 3.37 -10.47 -7.84
N LEU A 69 4.12 -11.38 -7.21
CA LEU A 69 5.58 -11.28 -7.07
C LEU A 69 6.21 -12.47 -7.79
N ILE A 70 7.17 -12.19 -8.66
CA ILE A 70 7.96 -13.18 -9.39
C ILE A 70 9.40 -13.02 -8.93
N TYR A 71 10.00 -14.08 -8.42
CA TYR A 71 11.40 -14.10 -8.00
C TYR A 71 12.21 -15.00 -8.94
N GLY A 72 13.38 -14.54 -9.36
CA GLY A 72 14.27 -15.27 -10.26
C GLY A 72 13.68 -15.40 -11.67
N SER A 73 14.01 -16.50 -12.35
CA SER A 73 13.32 -16.88 -13.59
C SER A 73 12.07 -17.69 -13.24
N LYS A 74 11.02 -17.63 -14.09
CA LYS A 74 9.83 -18.49 -13.94
C LYS A 74 10.15 -19.99 -13.91
N GLU A 75 11.36 -20.41 -14.33
CA GLU A 75 11.82 -21.81 -14.22
C GLU A 75 12.39 -22.18 -12.83
N GLN A 76 12.69 -21.21 -11.97
CA GLN A 76 13.36 -21.41 -10.69
C GLN A 76 12.40 -21.32 -9.48
N ASP A 77 11.18 -21.85 -9.62
CA ASP A 77 10.20 -21.97 -8.52
C ASP A 77 9.97 -23.44 -8.10
N TRP A 78 11.02 -24.26 -8.08
CA TRP A 78 11.01 -25.54 -7.36
C TRP A 78 12.43 -26.05 -7.08
N ARG A 79 12.92 -25.80 -5.87
CA ARG A 79 13.70 -26.76 -5.06
C ARG A 79 13.96 -26.22 -3.66
#